data_AF-A0A5C3Q3W6-F1
#
_entry.id   AF-A0A5C3Q3W6-F1
#
_cell.length_a   1.000
_cell.length_b   1.000
_cell.length_c   1.000
_cell.angle_alpha   90.00
_cell.angle_beta   90.00
_cell.angle_gamma   90.00
#
_symmetry.space_group_name_H-M   'P 1'
#
loop_
_entity.id
_entity.type
_entity.pdbx_description
1 polymer ?
#
loop_
_entity_poly.entity_id
_entity_poly.type
_entity_poly.pdbx_seq_one_letter_code
_entity_poly.pdbx_strand_id
1 'polypeptide(L)'
;KISVFDDIPCGRDFLEAVAEEKIDPKHDFVLMYSLDGAQLCRNKDSDCWMSIVVILNFSPDMRYKKMLIIPETVIPGLKPPKIVESCLFPQLHHIGAVNEHQREEGGDQRGLPMWN
;
A
#
# COMPACT_ATOMS: atom_id res chain seq x y z
N LYS A 1 15.38 27.76 -10.93
CA LYS A 1 14.04 27.22 -11.27
C LYS A 1 13.84 26.00 -10.37
N ILE A 2 12.90 26.05 -9.43
CA ILE A 2 12.64 24.93 -8.51
C ILE A 2 11.89 23.86 -9.32
N SER A 3 12.38 22.61 -9.29
CA SER A 3 11.63 21.48 -9.85
C SER A 3 10.37 21.32 -9.00
N VAL A 4 9.21 21.57 -9.58
CA VAL A 4 7.94 21.35 -8.90
C VAL A 4 7.69 19.85 -8.96
N PHE A 5 7.85 19.18 -7.82
CA PHE A 5 7.37 17.83 -7.60
C PHE A 5 5.87 17.95 -7.26
N ASP A 6 5.02 17.72 -8.24
CA ASP A 6 3.56 17.88 -8.16
C ASP A 6 2.82 16.60 -7.71
N ASP A 7 3.52 15.47 -7.60
CA ASP A 7 2.97 14.16 -7.26
C ASP A 7 4.00 13.23 -6.59
N ILE A 8 3.56 12.07 -6.08
CA ILE A 8 4.44 11.08 -5.43
C ILE A 8 5.48 10.49 -6.40
N PRO A 9 5.15 10.04 -7.63
CA PRO A 9 6.13 9.41 -8.52
C PRO A 9 7.17 10.38 -9.09
N CYS A 10 6.98 11.69 -8.95
CA CYS A 10 8.03 12.66 -9.26
C CYS A 10 8.85 13.02 -8.02
N GLY A 11 8.43 12.65 -6.81
CA GLY A 11 9.15 12.92 -5.57
C GLY A 11 10.55 12.34 -5.53
N ARG A 12 11.44 13.02 -4.79
CA ARG A 12 12.86 12.63 -4.66
C ARG A 12 13.02 11.17 -4.24
N ASP A 13 12.34 10.74 -3.18
CA ASP A 13 12.51 9.40 -2.62
C ASP A 13 12.14 8.30 -3.63
N PHE A 14 11.10 8.52 -4.43
CA PHE A 14 10.73 7.59 -5.50
C PHE A 14 11.79 7.58 -6.61
N LEU A 15 12.23 8.75 -7.06
CA LEU A 15 13.26 8.87 -8.11
C LEU A 15 14.60 8.27 -7.68
N GLU A 16 15.01 8.47 -6.43
CA GLU A 16 16.21 7.86 -5.84
C GLU A 16 16.06 6.34 -5.75
N ALA A 17 14.92 5.82 -5.30
CA ALA A 17 14.67 4.38 -5.26
C ALA A 17 14.67 3.73 -6.66
N VAL A 18 14.18 4.43 -7.70
CA VAL A 18 14.29 3.98 -9.09
C VAL A 18 15.73 4.02 -9.58
N ALA A 19 16.48 5.09 -9.28
CA ALA A 19 17.88 5.22 -9.67
C ALA A 19 18.78 4.17 -9.01
N GLU A 20 18.43 3.74 -7.80
CA GLU A 20 19.11 2.67 -7.05
C GLU A 20 18.59 1.26 -7.40
N GLU A 21 17.73 1.13 -8.43
CA GLU A 21 17.15 -0.15 -8.89
C GLU A 21 16.37 -0.90 -7.79
N LYS A 22 15.91 -0.18 -6.76
CA LYS A 22 15.02 -0.73 -5.72
C LYS A 22 13.59 -0.87 -6.22
N ILE A 23 13.20 -0.02 -7.19
CA ILE A 23 11.90 -0.02 -7.85
C ILE A 23 12.11 -0.07 -9.36
N ASP A 24 11.50 -1.05 -10.02
CA ASP A 24 11.33 -1.05 -11.46
C ASP A 24 10.05 -0.30 -11.84
N PRO A 25 10.14 0.89 -12.45
CA PRO A 25 8.97 1.72 -12.74
C PRO A 25 8.00 1.10 -13.76
N LYS A 26 8.40 0.05 -14.49
CA LYS A 26 7.54 -0.64 -15.46
C LYS A 26 6.79 -1.82 -14.85
N HIS A 27 7.37 -2.47 -13.85
CA HIS A 27 6.90 -3.77 -13.35
C HIS A 27 6.46 -3.74 -11.88
N ASP A 28 7.01 -2.84 -11.08
CA ASP A 28 6.71 -2.79 -9.65
C ASP A 28 5.52 -1.86 -9.36
N PHE A 29 4.63 -2.30 -8.48
CA PHE A 29 3.56 -1.48 -7.95
C PHE A 29 4.01 -0.75 -6.69
N VAL A 30 3.75 0.55 -6.65
CA VAL A 30 3.98 1.36 -5.45
C VAL A 30 2.65 1.65 -4.80
N LEU A 31 2.55 1.30 -3.52
CA LEU A 31 1.33 1.41 -2.73
C LEU A 31 1.49 2.47 -1.66
N MET A 32 0.47 3.32 -1.51
CA MET A 32 0.30 4.15 -0.34
C MET A 32 -0.64 3.46 0.63
N TYR A 33 -0.13 3.14 1.82
CA TYR A 33 -0.92 2.56 2.91
C TYR A 33 -1.54 3.66 3.76
N SER A 34 -2.84 3.56 4.03
CA SER A 34 -3.57 4.47 4.92
C SER A 34 -4.43 3.68 5.87
N LEU A 35 -4.28 3.90 7.17
CA LEU A 35 -5.07 3.27 8.22
C LEU A 35 -5.84 4.35 8.97
N ASP A 36 -7.16 4.21 9.03
CA ASP A 36 -8.01 5.12 9.79
C ASP A 36 -8.97 4.34 10.69
N GLY A 37 -9.26 4.90 11.85
CA GLY A 37 -10.31 4.42 12.73
C GLY A 37 -11.65 4.88 12.18
N ALA A 38 -12.29 4.05 11.36
CA ALA A 38 -13.53 4.41 10.69
C ALA A 38 -14.72 3.53 11.12
N GLN A 39 -15.87 4.18 11.32
CA GLN A 39 -17.13 3.53 11.66
C GLN A 39 -17.83 2.97 10.40
N LEU A 40 -17.82 1.64 10.22
CA LEU A 40 -18.39 0.94 9.05
C LEU A 40 -19.92 1.05 8.93
N CYS A 41 -20.61 1.29 10.05
CA CYS A 41 -22.06 1.34 10.14
C CYS A 41 -22.52 2.66 10.76
N ARG A 42 -23.31 3.44 10.01
CA ARG A 42 -23.82 4.78 10.39
C ARG A 42 -24.57 4.83 11.74
N ASN A 43 -25.10 3.69 12.22
CA ASN A 43 -25.97 3.60 13.40
C ASN A 43 -25.57 2.48 14.40
N LYS A 44 -24.31 2.02 14.38
CA LYS A 44 -23.77 1.11 15.40
C LYS A 44 -22.39 1.64 15.76
N ASP A 45 -22.00 1.57 17.02
CA ASP A 45 -20.60 1.76 17.44
C ASP A 45 -19.77 0.68 16.74
N SER A 46 -19.33 1.01 15.52
CA SER A 46 -18.49 0.18 14.68
C SER A 46 -17.08 0.48 15.08
N ASP A 47 -16.73 -0.22 16.11
CA ASP A 47 -15.47 -0.16 16.77
C ASP A 47 -14.52 -1.08 16.00
N CYS A 48 -14.07 -0.57 14.85
CA CYS A 48 -13.13 -1.24 13.95
C CYS A 48 -12.21 -0.24 13.28
N TRP A 49 -11.01 -0.70 12.92
CA TRP A 49 -10.03 0.07 12.18
C TRP A 49 -9.90 -0.53 10.80
N MET A 50 -9.77 0.32 9.79
CA MET A 50 -9.66 -0.14 8.41
C MET A 50 -8.43 0.46 7.75
N SER A 51 -7.70 -0.39 7.04
CA SER A 51 -6.69 0.06 6.12
C SER A 51 -7.22 0.06 4.69
N ILE A 52 -6.79 1.08 3.95
CA ILE A 52 -6.91 1.14 2.51
C ILE A 52 -5.51 1.24 1.93
N VAL A 53 -5.32 0.64 0.76
CA VAL A 53 -4.13 0.86 -0.06
C VAL A 53 -4.54 1.57 -1.35
N VAL A 54 -3.75 2.56 -1.74
CA VAL A 54 -3.91 3.31 -2.98
C VAL A 54 -2.74 2.97 -3.90
N ILE A 55 -3.05 2.55 -5.13
CA ILE A 55 -2.03 2.23 -6.13
C ILE A 55 -1.52 3.53 -6.77
N LEU A 56 -0.27 3.88 -6.52
CA LEU A 56 0.33 5.14 -6.97
C LEU A 56 0.74 5.14 -8.45
N ASN A 57 0.77 3.97 -9.10
CA ASN A 57 1.06 3.83 -10.53
C ASN A 57 -0.02 4.48 -11.42
N PHE A 58 -1.24 4.68 -10.92
CA PHE A 58 -2.28 5.43 -11.64
C PHE A 58 -2.07 6.93 -11.45
N SER A 59 -2.47 7.76 -12.41
CA SER A 59 -2.42 9.21 -12.28
C SER A 59 -3.30 9.74 -11.13
N PRO A 60 -3.01 10.93 -10.57
CA PRO A 60 -3.77 11.50 -9.44
C PRO A 60 -5.28 11.59 -9.67
N ASP A 61 -5.71 11.88 -10.89
CA ASP A 61 -7.12 11.96 -11.30
C ASP A 61 -7.83 10.60 -11.32
N MET A 62 -7.07 9.50 -11.31
CA MET A 62 -7.58 8.13 -11.34
C MET A 62 -7.45 7.43 -9.98
N ARG A 63 -6.29 7.52 -9.32
CA ARG A 63 -5.95 6.67 -8.15
C ARG A 63 -6.90 6.79 -6.95
N TYR A 64 -7.60 7.90 -6.79
CA TYR A 64 -8.57 8.13 -5.70
C TYR A 64 -10.01 7.77 -6.07
N LYS A 65 -10.26 7.23 -7.26
CA LYS A 65 -11.58 6.72 -7.61
C LYS A 65 -11.84 5.44 -6.83
N LYS A 66 -13.07 5.27 -6.34
CA LYS A 66 -13.49 4.15 -5.46
C LYS A 66 -13.04 2.76 -5.95
N MET A 67 -12.98 2.53 -7.26
CA MET A 67 -12.55 1.24 -7.82
C MET A 67 -11.05 0.93 -7.66
N LEU A 68 -10.22 1.94 -7.36
CA LEU A 68 -8.77 1.83 -7.23
C LEU A 68 -8.27 2.02 -5.79
N ILE A 69 -9.20 2.18 -4.85
CA ILE A 69 -8.92 2.16 -3.40
C ILE A 69 -9.26 0.76 -2.91
N ILE A 70 -8.24 -0.01 -2.52
CA ILE A 70 -8.41 -1.40 -2.11
C ILE A 70 -8.50 -1.45 -0.59
N PRO A 71 -9.61 -1.94 0.00
CA PRO A 71 -9.65 -2.26 1.42
C PRO A 71 -8.76 -3.47 1.68
N GLU A 72 -7.75 -3.30 2.52
CA GLU A 72 -6.73 -4.33 2.76
C GLU A 72 -6.99 -5.07 4.08
N THR A 73 -7.31 -4.35 5.15
CA THR A 73 -7.51 -4.92 6.48
C THR A 73 -8.67 -4.30 7.23
N VAL A 74 -9.34 -5.13 8.03
CA VAL A 74 -10.26 -4.70 9.07
C VAL A 74 -9.79 -5.27 10.41
N ILE A 75 -9.46 -4.40 11.36
CA ILE A 75 -9.09 -4.76 12.73
C ILE A 75 -10.33 -4.54 13.62
N PRO A 76 -10.96 -5.61 14.14
CA PRO A 76 -12.11 -5.47 15.02
C PRO A 76 -11.69 -5.04 16.43
N GLY A 77 -12.42 -4.12 17.06
CA GLY A 77 -12.25 -3.79 18.49
C GLY A 77 -12.72 -2.39 18.91
N LEU A 78 -13.34 -2.31 20.10
CA LEU A 78 -13.88 -1.08 20.73
C LEU A 78 -12.87 -0.03 21.14
N LYS A 79 -11.59 -0.29 20.91
CA LYS A 79 -10.51 0.63 21.23
C LYS A 79 -9.49 0.61 20.11
N PRO A 80 -8.83 1.74 19.84
CA PRO A 80 -7.59 1.76 19.07
C PRO A 80 -6.68 0.60 19.48
N PRO A 81 -6.03 -0.08 18.53
CA PRO A 81 -4.93 -0.97 18.86
C PRO A 81 -3.95 -0.19 19.74
N LYS A 82 -3.63 -0.71 20.93
CA LYS A 82 -2.67 -0.05 21.82
C LYS A 82 -1.30 0.08 21.15
N ILE A 83 -0.99 -0.86 20.28
CA ILE A 83 0.22 -0.94 19.46
C ILE A 83 -0.28 -1.27 18.06
N VAL A 84 -0.29 -0.31 17.15
CA VAL A 84 -0.79 -0.50 15.77
C VAL A 84 0.14 -1.46 15.02
N GLU A 85 1.43 -1.41 15.35
CA GLU A 85 2.49 -2.25 14.80
C GLU A 85 2.26 -3.74 15.07
N SER A 86 1.52 -4.12 16.13
CA SER A 86 1.20 -5.54 16.36
C SER A 86 0.32 -6.14 15.27
N CYS A 87 -0.41 -5.29 14.54
CA CYS A 87 -1.22 -5.69 13.38
C CYS A 87 -0.44 -5.49 12.07
N LEU A 88 0.26 -4.36 11.92
CA LEU A 88 0.95 -4.00 10.68
C LEU A 88 2.20 -4.84 10.42
N PHE A 89 3.01 -5.10 11.45
CA PHE A 89 4.30 -5.78 11.26
C PHE A 89 4.14 -7.18 10.68
N PRO A 90 3.27 -8.07 11.21
CA PRO A 90 3.05 -9.39 10.61
C PRO A 90 2.58 -9.30 9.15
N GLN A 91 1.72 -8.34 8.83
CA GLN A 91 1.22 -8.13 7.47
C GLN A 91 2.32 -7.74 6.50
N LEU A 92 3.05 -6.67 6.81
CA LEU A 92 4.12 -6.17 5.97
C LEU A 92 5.28 -7.18 5.88
N HIS A 93 5.55 -7.93 6.95
CA HIS A 93 6.54 -9.01 6.96
C HIS A 93 6.16 -10.13 5.97
N HIS A 94 4.89 -10.56 5.93
CA HIS A 94 4.45 -11.55 4.95
C HIS A 94 4.56 -11.04 3.52
N ILE A 95 4.16 -9.78 3.26
CA ILE A 95 4.30 -9.16 1.94
C ILE A 95 5.78 -9.09 1.53
N GLY A 96 6.66 -8.68 2.46
CA GLY A 96 8.11 -8.64 2.26
C GLY A 96 8.68 -10.01 1.91
N ALA A 97 8.34 -11.05 2.68
CA ALA A 97 8.80 -12.41 2.44
C ALA A 97 8.37 -12.95 1.06
N VAL A 98 7.14 -12.65 0.63
CA VAL A 98 6.69 -13.03 -0.72
C VAL A 98 7.47 -12.28 -1.79
N ASN A 99 7.69 -10.98 -1.62
CA ASN A 99 8.45 -10.16 -2.57
C ASN A 99 9.91 -10.64 -2.68
N GLU A 100 10.55 -11.00 -1.57
CA GLU A 100 11.92 -11.54 -1.55
C GLU A 100 12.00 -12.88 -2.29
N HIS A 101 11.09 -13.82 -1.99
CA HIS A 101 11.06 -15.12 -2.66
C HIS A 101 10.89 -15.01 -4.17
N GLN A 102 10.03 -14.11 -4.66
CA GLN A 102 9.84 -13.87 -6.09
C GLN A 102 11.09 -13.27 -6.77
N ARG A 103 11.88 -12.45 -6.05
CA ARG A 103 13.14 -11.88 -6.58
C ARG A 103 14.22 -12.96 -6.73
N GLU A 104 14.28 -13.93 -5.82
CA GLU A 104 15.28 -15.01 -5.84
C GLU A 104 15.03 -16.05 -6.94
N GLU A 105 13.76 -16.37 -7.24
CA GLU A 105 13.36 -17.37 -8.24
C GLU A 105 13.58 -16.91 -9.70
N GLY A 106 14.02 -15.67 -9.94
CA GLY A 106 14.27 -15.13 -11.29
C GLY A 106 13.01 -15.07 -12.17
N GLY A 107 11.83 -15.12 -11.56
CA GLY A 107 10.55 -15.16 -12.27
C GLY A 107 10.26 -13.86 -13.02
N ASP A 108 9.80 -13.99 -14.27
CA ASP A 108 9.26 -12.88 -15.08
C ASP A 108 8.01 -12.23 -14.43
N GLN A 109 7.43 -12.88 -13.42
CA GLN A 109 6.33 -12.37 -12.60
C GLN A 109 6.84 -11.73 -11.32
N ARG A 110 6.99 -10.40 -11.34
CA ARG A 110 7.21 -9.60 -10.12
C ARG A 110 5.86 -9.21 -9.51
N GLY A 111 5.51 -9.77 -8.36
CA GLY A 111 4.32 -9.40 -7.58
C GLY A 111 3.61 -10.58 -6.91
N LEU A 112 2.59 -10.29 -6.10
CA LEU A 112 1.69 -11.31 -5.56
C LEU A 112 0.97 -12.02 -6.73
N PRO A 113 1.04 -13.35 -6.86
CA PRO A 113 0.23 -14.07 -7.84
C PRO A 113 -1.22 -13.85 -7.44
N MET A 114 -1.93 -12.97 -8.16
CA MET A 114 -3.38 -12.90 -8.02
C MET A 114 -3.90 -14.26 -8.47
N TRP A 115 -4.57 -14.95 -7.53
CA TRP A 115 -5.21 -16.25 -7.71
C TRP A 115 -5.87 -16.34 -9.10
N ASN A 116 -5.37 -17.27 -9.92
CA ASN A 116 -6.04 -17.70 -11.15
C ASN A 116 -7.30 -18.51 -10.82
#